data_AF-A0A662NVF7-F1
#
_entry.id   AF-A0A662NVF7-F1
#
_cell.length_a   1.000
_cell.length_b   1.000
_cell.length_c   1.000
_cell.angle_alpha   90.00
_cell.angle_beta   90.00
_cell.angle_gamma   90.00
#
_symmetry.space_group_name_H-M   'P 1'
#
loop_
_entity.id
_entity.type
_entity.pdbx_description
1 polymer ?
#
loop_
_entity_poly.entity_id
_entity_poly.type
_entity_poly.pdbx_seq_one_letter_code
_entity_poly.pdbx_strand_id
1 'polypeptide(L)'
;MECGHTHLGIIERPIAIKAIVSRYEESEVTKCYLFPSEVISKGEKIETYTGELMEVTAIDSKGGKRVDRSIAEEIECVWGKSLETPARVGVSLIKNGKTTSWKIELPRHKVISVGTIIEIDGKRMEVFKIRTVDKTIDRGRERAQSIKRLYCREIPPRIRIKPDIVLR
;
A
#
# COMPACT_ATOMS: atom_id res chain seq x y z
N MET A 1 60.49 9.48 -5.12
CA MET A 1 59.45 10.25 -5.82
C MET A 1 58.13 9.91 -5.17
N GLU A 2 57.50 10.96 -4.61
CA GLU A 2 56.16 10.97 -4.03
C GLU A 2 55.10 10.49 -5.03
N CYS A 3 54.07 9.77 -4.57
CA CYS A 3 52.84 10.42 -4.14
C CYS A 3 51.81 9.34 -3.74
N GLY A 4 51.34 9.41 -2.50
CA GLY A 4 50.18 8.67 -2.01
C GLY A 4 48.91 9.39 -2.41
N HIS A 5 48.09 8.75 -3.23
CA HIS A 5 46.68 9.11 -3.40
C HIS A 5 45.81 8.22 -2.51
N THR A 6 45.75 8.54 -1.22
CA THR A 6 44.69 8.02 -0.35
C THR A 6 43.46 8.91 -0.54
N HIS A 7 42.48 8.44 -1.31
CA HIS A 7 41.14 9.00 -1.23
C HIS A 7 40.60 8.74 0.18
N LEU A 8 40.51 9.79 1.01
CA LEU A 8 39.71 9.74 2.23
C LEU A 8 38.25 9.60 1.81
N GLY A 9 37.79 8.36 1.68
CA GLY A 9 36.36 8.07 1.63
C GLY A 9 35.80 8.37 3.01
N ILE A 10 34.97 9.41 3.13
CA ILE A 10 34.19 9.65 4.34
C ILE A 10 33.20 8.49 4.43
N ILE A 11 33.47 7.53 5.31
CA ILE A 11 32.53 6.45 5.62
C ILE A 11 31.50 7.06 6.57
N GLU A 12 30.36 7.47 6.02
CA GLU A 12 29.23 7.89 6.83
C GLU A 12 28.67 6.70 7.61
N ARG A 13 28.34 6.91 8.88
CA ARG A 13 27.66 5.89 9.70
C ARG A 13 26.14 6.11 9.59
N PRO A 14 25.34 5.05 9.41
CA PRO A 14 23.89 5.19 9.42
C PRO A 14 23.39 5.82 10.72
N ILE A 15 22.41 6.72 10.60
CA ILE A 15 21.71 7.32 11.72
C ILE A 15 20.34 6.66 11.88
N ALA A 16 19.91 6.53 13.13
CA ALA A 16 18.58 6.03 13.44
C ALA A 16 17.57 7.17 13.38
N ILE A 17 16.60 7.09 12.47
CA ILE A 17 15.52 8.06 12.32
C ILE A 17 14.22 7.41 12.76
N LYS A 18 13.36 8.17 13.45
CA LYS A 18 12.03 7.69 13.85
C LYS A 18 11.21 7.41 12.60
N ALA A 19 10.57 6.24 12.57
CA ALA A 19 9.63 5.88 11.52
C ALA A 19 8.27 5.52 12.14
N ILE A 20 7.18 5.88 11.48
CA ILE A 20 5.83 5.46 11.85
C ILE A 20 5.25 4.68 10.67
N VAL A 21 4.97 3.41 10.92
CA VAL A 21 4.45 2.48 9.90
C VAL A 21 2.97 2.26 10.16
N SER A 22 2.15 2.67 9.22
CA SER A 22 0.73 2.38 9.23
C SER A 22 0.44 1.00 8.63
N ARG A 23 -0.30 0.18 9.38
CA ARG A 23 -0.86 -1.11 8.98
C ARG A 23 -2.38 -1.05 9.17
N TYR A 24 -3.07 -0.72 8.09
CA TYR A 24 -4.51 -0.48 8.11
C TYR A 24 -4.94 0.64 9.09
N GLU A 25 -5.58 0.29 10.21
CA GLU A 25 -6.07 1.23 11.23
C GLU A 25 -5.11 1.32 12.43
N GLU A 26 -4.05 0.53 12.41
CA GLU A 26 -2.99 0.55 13.42
C GLU A 26 -1.77 1.28 12.87
N SER A 27 -1.04 1.96 13.75
CA SER A 27 0.26 2.53 13.42
C SER A 27 1.24 2.20 14.52
N GLU A 28 2.42 1.75 14.13
CA GLU A 28 3.49 1.38 15.03
C GLU A 28 4.63 2.38 14.91
N VAL A 29 5.19 2.79 16.05
CA VAL A 29 6.41 3.58 16.10
C VAL A 29 7.60 2.65 16.04
N THR A 30 8.47 2.90 15.07
CA THR A 30 9.66 2.12 14.75
C THR A 30 10.81 3.08 14.38
N LYS A 31 11.84 2.58 13.70
CA LYS A 31 13.00 3.33 13.22
C LYS A 31 13.41 2.85 11.83
N CYS A 32 14.10 3.68 11.08
CA CYS A 32 14.89 3.30 9.91
C CYS A 32 16.35 3.72 10.13
N TYR A 33 17.28 3.02 9.48
CA TYR A 33 18.69 3.36 9.47
C TYR A 33 19.06 3.88 8.08
N LEU A 34 19.40 5.15 7.99
CA LEU A 34 19.70 5.84 6.73
C LEU A 34 21.06 6.53 6.83
N PHE A 35 21.75 6.71 5.72
CA PHE A 35 22.98 7.51 5.74
C PHE A 35 22.63 8.99 5.89
N PRO A 36 23.37 9.79 6.69
CA PRO A 36 23.12 11.22 6.88
C PRO A 36 22.89 12.01 5.59
N SER A 37 23.69 11.75 4.55
CA SER A 37 23.59 12.39 3.24
C SER A 37 22.50 11.84 2.31
N GLU A 38 21.82 10.75 2.71
CA GLU A 38 20.78 10.10 1.91
C GLU A 38 19.55 11.01 1.79
N VAL A 39 19.05 11.20 0.57
CA VAL A 39 17.85 12.01 0.31
C VAL A 39 16.64 11.10 0.26
N ILE A 40 15.70 11.29 1.17
CA ILE A 40 14.44 10.55 1.20
C ILE A 40 13.33 11.38 0.58
N SER A 41 12.53 10.76 -0.28
CA SER A 41 11.38 11.38 -0.93
C SER A 41 10.06 10.67 -0.62
N LYS A 42 8.95 11.41 -0.65
CA LYS A 42 7.61 10.83 -0.60
C LYS A 42 7.39 9.89 -1.79
N GLY A 43 6.84 8.71 -1.52
CA GLY A 43 6.62 7.63 -2.48
C GLY A 43 7.80 6.65 -2.61
N GLU A 44 8.94 6.98 -2.00
CA GLU A 44 10.10 6.07 -1.95
C GLU A 44 9.83 4.87 -1.05
N LYS A 45 10.55 3.76 -1.29
CA LYS A 45 10.46 2.56 -0.47
C LYS A 45 11.70 2.43 0.37
N ILE A 46 11.51 2.36 1.69
CA ILE A 46 12.60 2.22 2.65
C ILE A 46 12.33 1.03 3.56
N GLU A 47 13.39 0.49 4.13
CA GLU A 47 13.34 -0.61 5.08
C GLU A 47 13.33 -0.07 6.53
N THR A 48 12.49 -0.63 7.38
CA THR A 48 12.50 -0.35 8.82
C THR A 48 13.61 -1.14 9.52
N TYR A 49 13.87 -0.87 10.80
CA TYR A 49 14.84 -1.66 11.57
C TYR A 49 14.47 -3.14 11.70
N THR A 50 13.20 -3.50 11.51
CA THR A 50 12.71 -4.89 11.57
C THR A 50 12.84 -5.61 10.24
N GLY A 51 13.29 -4.94 9.18
CA GLY A 51 13.34 -5.47 7.82
C GLY A 51 12.04 -5.28 7.03
N GLU A 52 11.04 -4.60 7.59
CA GLU A 52 9.76 -4.39 6.91
C GLU A 52 9.91 -3.29 5.84
N LEU A 53 9.46 -3.57 4.62
CA LEU A 53 9.45 -2.57 3.56
C LEU A 53 8.22 -1.65 3.69
N MET A 54 8.44 -0.34 3.74
CA MET A 54 7.39 0.69 3.77
C MET A 54 7.51 1.66 2.61
N GLU A 55 6.39 2.16 2.10
CA GLU A 55 6.37 3.29 1.16
C GLU A 55 6.14 4.59 1.94
N VAL A 56 7.05 5.55 1.77
CA VAL A 56 7.02 6.85 2.44
C VAL A 56 5.79 7.62 2.02
N THR A 57 4.92 7.96 2.97
CA THR A 57 3.71 8.76 2.73
C THR A 57 3.88 10.19 3.16
N ALA A 58 4.78 10.46 4.11
CA ALA A 58 5.12 11.81 4.54
C ALA A 58 6.47 11.87 5.28
N ILE A 59 7.07 13.06 5.29
CA ILE A 59 8.34 13.34 5.96
C ILE A 59 8.16 14.58 6.83
N ASP A 60 8.42 14.46 8.12
CA ASP A 60 8.48 15.59 9.04
C ASP A 60 9.95 15.97 9.24
N SER A 61 10.28 17.22 8.92
CA SER A 61 11.62 17.79 9.10
C SER A 61 11.83 18.25 10.54
N LYS A 62 13.07 18.29 11.00
CA LYS A 62 13.47 18.87 12.30
C LYS A 62 13.05 20.34 12.47
N GLY A 63 12.80 21.04 11.36
CA GLY A 63 12.22 22.40 11.36
C GLY A 63 10.71 22.45 11.61
N GLY A 64 10.06 21.33 11.96
CA GLY A 64 8.63 21.25 12.29
C GLY A 64 7.69 21.33 11.08
N LYS A 65 8.22 21.23 9.85
CA LYS A 65 7.44 21.27 8.61
C LYS A 65 7.36 19.89 7.97
N ARG A 66 6.21 19.58 7.39
CA ARG A 66 6.03 18.43 6.49
C ARG A 66 6.52 18.78 5.10
N VAL A 67 7.41 17.97 4.55
CA VAL A 67 8.07 18.19 3.25
C VAL A 67 7.93 16.96 2.36
N ASP A 68 8.05 17.14 1.04
CA ASP A 68 8.01 16.03 0.09
C ASP A 68 9.36 15.32 -0.06
N ARG A 69 10.46 15.97 0.36
CA ARG A 69 11.82 15.41 0.35
C ARG A 69 12.69 16.05 1.43
N SER A 70 13.67 15.32 1.95
CA SER A 70 14.68 15.85 2.89
C SER A 70 15.93 14.97 2.88
N ILE A 71 17.10 15.54 3.23
CA ILE A 71 18.26 14.72 3.62
C ILE A 71 17.96 14.05 4.97
N ALA A 72 18.44 12.82 5.16
CA ALA A 72 18.17 12.00 6.33
C ALA A 72 18.52 12.72 7.64
N GLU A 73 19.65 13.44 7.67
CA GLU A 73 20.08 14.20 8.85
C GLU A 73 19.09 15.30 9.26
N GLU A 74 18.26 15.80 8.35
CA GLU A 74 17.25 16.84 8.62
C GLU A 74 15.85 16.28 8.89
N ILE A 75 15.69 14.95 8.88
CA ILE A 75 14.42 14.30 9.15
C ILE A 75 14.23 14.08 10.65
N GLU A 76 13.07 14.48 11.17
CA GLU A 76 12.63 14.14 12.51
C GLU A 76 11.86 12.82 12.53
N CYS A 77 10.93 12.63 11.58
CA CYS A 77 10.09 11.45 11.49
C CYS A 77 9.70 11.12 10.06
N VAL A 78 9.89 9.87 9.65
CA VAL A 78 9.35 9.33 8.39
C VAL A 78 8.03 8.62 8.66
N TRP A 79 7.02 8.87 7.84
CA TRP A 79 5.76 8.17 7.87
C TRP A 79 5.62 7.33 6.63
N GLY A 80 5.03 6.15 6.76
CA GLY A 80 4.75 5.33 5.59
C GLY A 80 3.76 4.23 5.85
N LYS A 81 3.36 3.60 4.76
CA LYS A 81 2.47 2.44 4.78
C LYS A 81 3.29 1.18 4.55
N SER A 82 2.99 0.14 5.32
CA SER A 82 3.59 -1.18 5.09
C SER A 82 3.28 -1.67 3.67
N LEU A 83 4.30 -2.24 3.00
CA LEU A 83 4.14 -2.93 1.73
C LEU A 83 3.94 -4.44 1.88
N GLU A 84 4.06 -4.95 3.10
CA GLU A 84 3.90 -6.37 3.44
C GLU A 84 2.44 -6.71 3.77
N THR A 85 1.68 -5.72 4.24
CA THR A 85 0.24 -5.89 4.46
C THR A 85 -0.53 -6.11 3.15
N PRO A 86 -1.54 -7.03 3.13
CA PRO A 86 -2.45 -7.17 2.01
C PRO A 86 -3.14 -5.86 1.59
N ALA A 87 -3.61 -5.81 0.34
CA ALA A 87 -4.44 -4.71 -0.12
C ALA A 87 -5.86 -4.84 0.46
N ARG A 88 -6.33 -3.79 1.15
CA ARG A 88 -7.69 -3.72 1.69
C ARG A 88 -8.64 -3.11 0.66
N VAL A 89 -9.53 -3.93 0.11
CA VAL A 89 -10.45 -3.56 -0.97
C VAL A 89 -11.88 -3.55 -0.46
N GLY A 90 -12.62 -2.47 -0.71
CA GLY A 90 -14.06 -2.46 -0.43
C GLY A 90 -14.82 -3.30 -1.45
N VAL A 91 -15.83 -4.05 -1.02
CA VAL A 91 -16.76 -4.74 -1.93
C VAL A 91 -18.17 -4.25 -1.64
N SER A 92 -18.91 -3.84 -2.66
CA SER A 92 -20.30 -3.41 -2.54
C SER A 92 -21.21 -4.24 -3.43
N LEU A 93 -22.12 -4.99 -2.83
CA LEU A 93 -23.21 -5.67 -3.51
C LEU A 93 -24.41 -4.72 -3.63
N ILE A 94 -24.79 -4.41 -4.87
CA ILE A 94 -25.98 -3.60 -5.16
C ILE A 94 -27.11 -4.54 -5.54
N LYS A 95 -28.20 -4.50 -4.77
CA LYS A 95 -29.39 -5.32 -4.99
C LYS A 95 -30.65 -4.52 -4.63
N ASN A 96 -31.56 -4.36 -5.60
CA ASN A 96 -32.87 -3.73 -5.40
C ASN A 96 -32.80 -2.37 -4.67
N GLY A 97 -31.85 -1.51 -5.07
CA GLY A 97 -31.64 -0.20 -4.45
C GLY A 97 -30.97 -0.22 -3.07
N LYS A 98 -30.66 -1.41 -2.52
CA LYS A 98 -29.89 -1.57 -1.27
C LYS A 98 -28.43 -1.93 -1.59
N THR A 99 -27.52 -1.43 -0.75
CA THR A 99 -26.09 -1.75 -0.84
C THR A 99 -25.63 -2.47 0.41
N THR A 100 -25.09 -3.68 0.27
CA THR A 100 -24.35 -4.38 1.34
C THR A 100 -22.86 -4.23 1.06
N SER A 101 -22.05 -3.93 2.07
CA SER A 101 -20.62 -3.68 1.88
C SER A 101 -19.74 -4.52 2.81
N TRP A 102 -18.59 -4.94 2.29
CA TRP A 102 -17.52 -5.63 3.01
C TRP A 102 -16.19 -4.91 2.78
N LYS A 103 -15.21 -5.17 3.66
CA LYS A 103 -13.79 -4.90 3.40
C LYS A 103 -13.08 -6.26 3.34
N ILE A 104 -12.35 -6.50 2.26
CA ILE A 104 -11.64 -7.77 2.04
C ILE A 104 -10.15 -7.50 1.90
N GLU A 105 -9.34 -8.49 2.25
CA GLU A 105 -7.90 -8.46 2.08
C GLU A 105 -7.48 -9.34 0.91
N LEU A 106 -6.68 -8.78 0.02
CA LEU A 106 -6.19 -9.47 -1.17
C LEU A 106 -4.68 -9.28 -1.30
N PRO A 107 -3.94 -10.26 -1.86
CA PRO A 107 -2.55 -10.04 -2.23
C PRO A 107 -2.42 -8.80 -3.11
N ARG A 108 -1.49 -7.89 -2.80
CA ARG A 108 -1.36 -6.58 -3.47
C ARG A 108 -1.26 -6.67 -4.99
N HIS A 109 -0.61 -7.72 -5.48
CA HIS A 109 -0.39 -7.98 -6.90
C HIS A 109 -1.55 -8.69 -7.61
N LYS A 110 -2.55 -9.20 -6.87
CA LYS A 110 -3.72 -9.91 -7.42
C LYS A 110 -4.44 -8.99 -8.40
N VAL A 111 -4.66 -9.48 -9.61
CA VAL A 111 -5.41 -8.76 -10.65
C VAL A 111 -6.88 -9.15 -10.55
N ILE A 112 -7.76 -8.15 -10.54
CA ILE A 112 -9.21 -8.29 -10.54
C ILE A 112 -9.75 -7.70 -11.83
N SER A 113 -10.64 -8.43 -12.50
CA SER A 113 -11.27 -8.00 -13.74
C SER A 113 -12.73 -7.67 -13.50
N VAL A 114 -13.29 -6.80 -14.35
CA VAL A 114 -14.74 -6.77 -14.55
C VAL A 114 -15.17 -8.15 -15.07
N GLY A 115 -16.20 -8.73 -14.48
CA GLY A 115 -16.65 -10.10 -14.69
C GLY A 115 -16.10 -11.11 -13.68
N THR A 116 -15.17 -10.73 -12.78
CA THR A 116 -14.68 -11.62 -11.72
C THR A 116 -15.81 -12.01 -10.77
N ILE A 117 -15.90 -13.29 -10.44
CA ILE A 117 -16.88 -13.85 -9.51
C ILE A 117 -16.25 -13.97 -8.13
N ILE A 118 -16.87 -13.30 -7.15
CA ILE A 118 -16.44 -13.30 -5.75
C ILE A 118 -17.52 -13.99 -4.92
N GLU A 119 -17.10 -14.87 -4.02
CA GLU A 119 -17.94 -15.45 -2.98
C GLU A 119 -17.49 -14.91 -1.61
N ILE A 120 -18.41 -14.27 -0.88
CA ILE A 120 -18.21 -13.77 0.49
C ILE A 120 -19.36 -14.32 1.33
N ASP A 121 -19.08 -15.02 2.43
CA ASP A 121 -20.09 -15.61 3.31
C ASP A 121 -21.12 -16.48 2.55
N GLY A 122 -20.67 -17.22 1.53
CA GLY A 122 -21.53 -18.04 0.66
C GLY A 122 -22.36 -17.25 -0.36
N LYS A 123 -22.27 -15.92 -0.40
CA LYS A 123 -22.95 -15.07 -1.40
C LYS A 123 -22.07 -14.87 -2.61
N ARG A 124 -22.52 -15.37 -3.77
CA ARG A 124 -21.83 -15.17 -5.06
C ARG A 124 -22.27 -13.88 -5.72
N MET A 125 -21.29 -13.10 -6.15
CA MET A 125 -21.50 -11.82 -6.80
C MET A 125 -20.47 -11.61 -7.90
N GLU A 126 -20.90 -10.96 -8.97
CA GLU A 126 -20.06 -10.62 -10.12
C GLU A 126 -19.64 -9.16 -10.02
N VAL A 127 -18.34 -8.89 -10.12
CA VAL A 127 -17.81 -7.54 -10.24
C VAL A 127 -18.22 -6.96 -11.59
N PHE A 128 -19.01 -5.88 -11.60
CA PHE A 128 -19.37 -5.20 -12.85
C PHE A 128 -18.65 -3.85 -13.02
N LYS A 129 -18.02 -3.33 -11.97
CA LYS A 129 -17.32 -2.04 -11.99
C LYS A 129 -16.24 -1.99 -10.91
N ILE A 130 -15.08 -1.43 -11.25
CA ILE A 130 -13.93 -1.27 -10.35
C ILE A 130 -13.68 0.23 -10.13
N ARG A 131 -13.64 0.68 -8.88
CA ARG A 131 -13.20 2.02 -8.50
C ARG A 131 -11.77 1.95 -8.00
N THR A 132 -10.89 2.70 -8.66
CA THR A 132 -9.48 2.86 -8.28
C THR A 132 -9.28 4.19 -7.54
N VAL A 133 -8.02 4.51 -7.21
CA VAL A 133 -7.69 5.81 -6.62
C VAL A 133 -8.11 6.96 -7.52
N ASP A 134 -7.87 6.83 -8.82
CA ASP A 134 -7.92 7.94 -9.79
C ASP A 134 -9.11 7.86 -10.75
N LYS A 135 -9.61 6.65 -11.02
CA LYS A 135 -10.63 6.41 -12.04
C LYS A 135 -11.61 5.30 -11.71
N THR A 136 -12.69 5.23 -12.48
CA THR A 136 -13.63 4.10 -12.51
C THR A 136 -13.40 3.29 -13.79
N ILE A 137 -13.47 1.97 -13.69
CA ILE A 137 -13.27 1.02 -14.78
C ILE A 137 -14.54 0.20 -14.93
N ASP A 138 -15.24 0.38 -16.05
CA ASP A 138 -16.44 -0.38 -16.43
C ASP A 138 -16.10 -1.59 -17.31
N ARG A 139 -14.90 -1.62 -17.91
CA ARG A 139 -14.35 -2.74 -18.67
C ARG A 139 -12.84 -2.81 -18.48
N GLY A 140 -12.31 -4.00 -18.20
CA GLY A 140 -10.87 -4.20 -18.00
C GLY A 140 -10.55 -4.80 -16.63
N ARG A 141 -9.33 -4.53 -16.15
CA ARG A 141 -8.77 -5.16 -14.95
C ARG A 141 -7.81 -4.21 -14.23
N GLU A 142 -7.59 -4.45 -12.94
CA GLU A 142 -6.66 -3.67 -12.13
C GLU A 142 -6.04 -4.52 -11.02
N ARG A 143 -4.85 -4.12 -10.52
CA ARG A 143 -4.21 -4.75 -9.35
C ARG A 143 -4.88 -4.32 -8.05
N ALA A 144 -5.05 -5.25 -7.11
CA ALA A 144 -5.73 -5.02 -5.82
C ALA A 144 -5.21 -3.78 -5.07
N GLN A 145 -3.90 -3.54 -5.07
CA GLN A 145 -3.29 -2.36 -4.42
C GLN A 145 -3.80 -1.00 -4.96
N SER A 146 -4.31 -0.95 -6.19
CA SER A 146 -4.83 0.27 -6.82
C SER A 146 -6.36 0.38 -6.71
N ILE A 147 -7.03 -0.67 -6.22
CA ILE A 147 -8.49 -0.73 -6.15
C ILE A 147 -8.97 -0.19 -4.79
N LYS A 148 -9.84 0.83 -4.84
CA LYS A 148 -10.58 1.31 -3.66
C LYS A 148 -11.83 0.47 -3.41
N ARG A 149 -12.58 0.13 -4.46
CA ARG A 149 -13.85 -0.60 -4.33
C ARG A 149 -14.21 -1.43 -5.56
N LEU A 150 -14.78 -2.59 -5.33
CA LEU A 150 -15.45 -3.43 -6.32
C LEU A 150 -16.96 -3.28 -6.16
N TYR A 151 -17.65 -2.89 -7.23
CA TYR A 151 -19.10 -2.91 -7.27
C TYR A 151 -19.57 -4.18 -7.94
N CYS A 152 -20.45 -4.88 -7.24
CA CYS A 152 -20.89 -6.20 -7.59
C CYS A 152 -22.41 -6.26 -7.70
N ARG A 153 -22.87 -7.16 -8.55
CA ARG A 153 -24.27 -7.55 -8.68
C ARG A 153 -24.44 -9.01 -8.24
N GLU A 154 -25.61 -9.33 -7.72
CA GLU A 154 -25.90 -10.68 -7.26
C GLU A 154 -25.92 -11.66 -8.44
N ILE A 155 -25.37 -12.85 -8.23
CA ILE A 155 -25.55 -13.97 -9.14
C ILE A 155 -26.65 -14.85 -8.55
N PRO A 156 -27.76 -15.08 -9.28
CA PRO A 156 -28.81 -15.98 -8.83
C PRO A 156 -28.26 -17.35 -8.42
N PRO A 157 -28.67 -17.93 -7.28
CA PRO A 157 -28.15 -19.22 -6.79
C PRO A 157 -28.28 -20.39 -7.76
N ARG A 158 -29.29 -20.33 -8.65
CA ARG A 158 -29.52 -21.31 -9.71
C ARG A 158 -28.40 -21.36 -10.77
N ILE A 159 -27.63 -20.29 -10.90
CA ILE A 159 -26.54 -20.19 -11.86
C ILE A 159 -25.29 -20.82 -11.23
N ARG A 160 -24.87 -21.97 -11.78
CA ARG A 160 -23.67 -22.67 -11.34
C ARG A 160 -22.44 -22.07 -12.01
N ILE A 161 -21.90 -21.00 -11.44
CA ILE A 161 -20.58 -20.48 -11.79
C ILE A 161 -19.63 -20.68 -10.62
N LYS A 162 -18.41 -21.16 -10.92
CA LYS A 162 -17.35 -21.33 -9.92
C LYS A 162 -16.79 -19.94 -9.56
N PRO A 163 -16.67 -19.60 -8.27
CA PRO A 163 -16.05 -18.34 -7.87
C PRO A 163 -14.56 -18.33 -8.22
N ASP A 164 -14.07 -17.19 -8.67
CA ASP A 164 -12.64 -16.91 -8.88
C ASP A 164 -11.93 -16.60 -7.55
N ILE A 165 -12.68 -16.05 -6.60
CA ILE A 165 -12.22 -15.66 -5.26
C ILE A 165 -13.26 -16.12 -4.25
N VAL A 166 -12.81 -16.85 -3.23
CA VAL A 166 -13.64 -17.31 -2.11
C VAL A 166 -13.08 -16.74 -0.82
N LEU A 167 -13.92 -16.01 -0.10
CA LEU A 167 -13.64 -15.43 1.19
C LEU A 167 -14.66 -15.96 2.18
N ARG A 168 -14.15 -16.47 3.31
CA ARG A 168 -14.94 -17.06 4.40
C ARG A 168 -15.03 -16.10 5.56
#